data_AF-A0A833Z3Y8-F1
#
_entry.id   AF-A0A833Z3Y8-F1
#
_cell.length_a   1.000
_cell.length_b   1.000
_cell.length_c   1.000
_cell.angle_alpha   90.00
_cell.angle_beta   90.00
_cell.angle_gamma   90.00
#
_symmetry.space_group_name_H-M   'P 1'
#
loop_
_entity.id
_entity.type
_entity.pdbx_description
1 polymer ?
#
loop_
_entity_poly.entity_id
_entity_poly.type
_entity_poly.pdbx_seq_one_letter_code
_entity_poly.pdbx_strand_id
1 'polypeptide(L)'
;MRFLTAVNMEHPEMLEKASRELWMRVWSRDEDITDPQSILAAAEKAGMSTQQARGLLEKTSAPQVKNKLKETTEAACKYGAFGLPVTVAHVDGQTHMLFGSDRMELLAHLLGEKWMGPVPPGVGAKL
;
A
#
# COMPACT_ATOMS: atom_id res chain seq x y z
N MET A 1 6.16 5.64 -1.96
CA MET A 1 7.04 5.48 -3.14
C MET A 1 6.32 6.02 -4.37
N ARG A 2 6.99 6.81 -5.24
CA ARG A 2 6.34 7.48 -6.38
C ARG A 2 5.78 6.51 -7.43
N PHE A 3 6.46 5.39 -7.70
CA PHE A 3 5.96 4.37 -8.62
C PHE A 3 4.59 3.82 -8.19
N LEU A 4 4.47 3.38 -6.93
CA LEU A 4 3.18 2.92 -6.38
C LEU A 4 2.10 4.01 -6.36
N THR A 5 2.48 5.28 -6.21
CA THR A 5 1.54 6.39 -6.38
C THR A 5 1.02 6.48 -7.81
N ALA A 6 1.89 6.37 -8.82
CA ALA A 6 1.46 6.34 -10.23
C ALA A 6 0.57 5.12 -10.52
N VAL A 7 0.93 3.93 -9.99
CA VAL A 7 0.09 2.73 -10.08
C VAL A 7 -1.30 3.00 -9.49
N ASN A 8 -1.40 3.54 -8.28
CA ASN A 8 -2.70 3.83 -7.66
C ASN A 8 -3.54 4.86 -8.44
N MET A 9 -2.89 5.80 -9.12
CA MET A 9 -3.59 6.83 -9.90
C MET A 9 -4.20 6.32 -11.19
N GLU A 10 -3.63 5.29 -11.82
CA GLU A 10 -4.01 4.85 -13.17
C GLU A 10 -4.47 3.39 -13.24
N HIS A 11 -3.89 2.54 -12.40
CA HIS A 11 -4.11 1.09 -12.34
C HIS A 11 -4.25 0.61 -10.88
N PRO A 12 -5.24 1.12 -10.12
CA PRO A 12 -5.41 0.79 -8.70
C PRO A 12 -5.59 -0.71 -8.46
N GLU A 13 -6.13 -1.45 -9.44
CA GLU A 13 -6.26 -2.91 -9.42
C GLU A 13 -4.91 -3.65 -9.30
N MET A 14 -3.82 -3.00 -9.70
CA MET A 14 -2.47 -3.55 -9.63
C MET A 14 -1.70 -3.12 -8.38
N LEU A 15 -2.24 -2.21 -7.57
CA LEU A 15 -1.53 -1.62 -6.43
C LEU A 15 -1.10 -2.69 -5.42
N GLU A 16 -1.99 -3.63 -5.09
CA GLU A 16 -1.72 -4.69 -4.11
C GLU A 16 -0.56 -5.58 -4.56
N LYS A 17 -0.63 -6.10 -5.80
CA LYS A 17 0.40 -6.99 -6.35
C LYS A 17 1.74 -6.27 -6.54
N ALA A 18 1.74 -5.04 -7.04
CA ALA A 18 2.96 -4.25 -7.22
C ALA A 18 3.62 -3.90 -5.88
N SER A 19 2.83 -3.54 -4.86
CA SER A 19 3.34 -3.29 -3.50
C SER A 19 3.95 -4.55 -2.90
N ARG A 20 3.27 -5.70 -3.05
CA ARG A 20 3.76 -7.00 -2.60
C ARG A 20 5.09 -7.35 -3.26
N GLU A 21 5.22 -7.22 -4.57
CA GLU A 21 6.48 -7.56 -5.25
C GLU A 21 7.66 -6.67 -4.84
N LEU A 22 7.43 -5.37 -4.62
CA LEU A 22 8.48 -4.49 -4.06
C LEU A 22 8.87 -4.90 -2.64
N TRP A 23 7.89 -5.25 -1.80
CA TRP A 23 8.16 -5.78 -0.46
C TRP A 23 8.97 -7.07 -0.52
N MET A 24 8.60 -7.97 -1.44
CA MET A 24 9.30 -9.24 -1.65
C MET A 24 10.75 -9.04 -2.13
N ARG A 25 11.04 -7.97 -2.88
CA ARG A 25 12.43 -7.62 -3.25
C ARG A 25 13.24 -7.24 -2.02
N VAL A 26 12.88 -6.14 -1.36
CA VAL A 26 13.72 -5.55 -0.30
C VAL A 26 13.68 -6.34 1.01
N TRP A 27 12.54 -6.91 1.40
CA TRP A 27 12.37 -7.55 2.71
C TRP A 27 12.36 -9.08 2.70
N SER A 28 12.30 -9.71 1.52
CA SER A 28 12.39 -11.17 1.41
C SER A 28 13.61 -11.67 0.65
N ARG A 29 14.14 -10.90 -0.31
CA ARG A 29 15.28 -11.32 -1.15
C ARG A 29 16.51 -10.42 -1.02
N ASP A 30 16.45 -9.37 -0.21
CA ASP A 30 17.52 -8.37 -0.06
C ASP A 30 17.95 -7.75 -1.42
N GLU A 31 16.97 -7.51 -2.29
CA GLU A 31 17.15 -6.95 -3.63
C GLU A 31 16.85 -5.44 -3.64
N ASP A 32 17.57 -4.69 -4.48
CA ASP A 32 17.35 -3.25 -4.69
C ASP A 32 15.91 -2.91 -5.14
N ILE A 33 15.43 -1.73 -4.73
CA ILE A 33 14.16 -1.11 -5.15
C ILE A 33 14.30 0.37 -5.54
N THR A 34 15.54 0.84 -5.76
CA THR A 34 15.85 2.24 -6.07
C THR A 34 16.19 2.46 -7.55
N ASP A 35 16.77 1.46 -8.21
CA ASP A 35 17.07 1.49 -9.64
C ASP A 35 15.77 1.33 -10.47
N PRO A 36 15.58 2.12 -11.54
CA PRO A 36 14.53 1.92 -12.54
C PRO A 36 14.30 0.45 -12.95
N GLN A 37 15.37 -0.32 -13.20
CA GLN A 37 15.26 -1.73 -13.63
C GLN A 37 14.72 -2.63 -12.52
N SER A 38 15.12 -2.38 -11.27
CA SER A 38 14.59 -3.09 -10.11
C SER A 38 13.08 -2.89 -9.96
N ILE A 39 12.60 -1.67 -10.17
CA ILE A 39 11.18 -1.32 -10.09
C ILE A 39 10.39 -1.97 -11.22
N LEU A 40 10.93 -1.95 -12.44
CA LEU A 40 10.32 -2.63 -13.60
C LEU A 40 10.20 -4.14 -13.38
N ALA A 41 11.26 -4.78 -12.86
CA ALA A 41 11.23 -6.22 -12.56
C ALA A 41 10.14 -6.58 -11.53
N ALA A 42 9.93 -5.74 -10.50
CA ALA A 42 8.84 -5.93 -9.56
C ALA A 42 7.46 -5.77 -10.22
N ALA A 43 7.29 -4.77 -11.08
CA ALA A 43 6.04 -4.48 -11.76
C ALA A 43 5.63 -5.60 -12.75
N GLU A 44 6.59 -6.11 -13.53
CA GLU A 44 6.36 -7.22 -14.45
C GLU A 44 6.01 -8.51 -13.70
N LYS A 45 6.73 -8.80 -12.59
CA LYS A 45 6.42 -9.94 -11.73
C LYS A 45 5.04 -9.82 -11.05
N ALA A 46 4.57 -8.60 -10.80
CA ALA A 46 3.22 -8.32 -10.32
C ALA A 46 2.14 -8.54 -11.39
N GLY A 47 2.53 -8.77 -12.65
CA GLY A 47 1.65 -9.07 -13.78
C GLY A 47 1.40 -7.89 -14.73
N MET A 48 2.13 -6.78 -14.60
CA MET A 48 2.06 -5.69 -15.58
C MET A 48 2.80 -6.05 -16.86
N SER A 49 2.32 -5.55 -18.00
CA SER A 49 3.13 -5.59 -19.23
C SER A 49 4.34 -4.64 -19.12
N THR A 50 5.43 -4.96 -19.80
CA THR A 50 6.62 -4.09 -19.86
C THR A 50 6.28 -2.67 -20.32
N GLN A 51 5.37 -2.52 -21.28
CA GLN A 51 4.94 -1.21 -21.78
C GLN A 51 4.22 -0.41 -20.70
N GLN A 52 3.28 -1.04 -19.98
CA GLN A 52 2.54 -0.42 -18.88
C GLN A 52 3.49 -0.02 -17.73
N ALA A 53 4.38 -0.93 -17.32
CA ALA A 53 5.34 -0.68 -16.25
C ALA A 53 6.28 0.50 -16.59
N ARG A 54 6.81 0.56 -17.82
CA ARG A 54 7.64 1.68 -18.30
C ARG A 54 6.86 3.00 -18.32
N GLY A 55 5.65 2.99 -18.86
CA GLY A 55 4.81 4.20 -18.92
C GLY A 55 4.51 4.78 -17.54
N LEU A 56 4.28 3.93 -16.53
CA LEU A 56 4.10 4.36 -15.14
C LEU A 56 5.40 4.86 -14.51
N LEU A 57 6.52 4.20 -14.80
CA LEU A 57 7.83 4.59 -14.27
C LEU A 57 8.26 5.98 -14.77
N GLU A 58 8.04 6.30 -16.04
CA GLU A 58 8.32 7.62 -16.63
C GLU A 58 7.55 8.74 -15.91
N LYS A 59 6.32 8.46 -15.49
CA LYS A 59 5.45 9.42 -14.78
C LYS A 59 5.87 9.69 -13.33
N THR A 60 6.77 8.90 -12.75
CA THR A 60 7.21 9.10 -11.35
C THR A 60 7.84 10.47 -11.10
N SER A 61 8.39 11.09 -12.15
CA SER A 61 8.98 12.43 -12.10
C SER A 61 7.96 13.56 -12.21
N ALA A 62 6.74 13.26 -12.67
CA ALA A 62 5.71 14.25 -12.97
C ALA A 62 5.22 14.96 -11.68
N PRO A 63 4.94 16.28 -11.74
CA PRO A 63 4.46 17.04 -10.58
C PRO A 63 3.24 16.42 -9.91
N GLN A 64 2.28 15.93 -10.70
CA GLN A 64 1.07 15.28 -10.21
C GLN A 64 1.36 14.06 -9.33
N VAL A 65 2.31 13.20 -9.71
CA VAL A 65 2.65 11.99 -8.92
C VAL A 65 3.41 12.38 -7.64
N LYS A 66 4.31 13.37 -7.73
CA LYS A 66 5.03 13.91 -6.56
C LYS A 66 4.07 14.53 -5.55
N ASN A 67 3.15 15.37 -6.03
CA ASN A 67 2.16 16.03 -5.20
C ASN A 67 1.21 15.01 -4.58
N LYS A 68 0.72 14.02 -5.35
CA LYS A 68 -0.17 13.00 -4.82
C LYS A 68 0.48 12.16 -3.71
N LEU A 69 1.76 11.81 -3.87
CA LEU A 69 2.50 11.13 -2.80
C LEU A 69 2.59 12.02 -1.55
N LYS A 70 2.96 13.30 -1.72
CA LYS A 70 3.05 14.27 -0.64
C LYS A 70 1.72 14.43 0.10
N GLU A 71 0.63 14.68 -0.62
CA GLU A 71 -0.72 14.84 -0.07
C GLU A 71 -1.18 13.60 0.72
N THR A 72 -0.88 12.40 0.20
CA THR A 72 -1.25 11.15 0.87
C THR A 72 -0.47 10.97 2.18
N THR A 73 0.83 11.29 2.18
CA THR A 73 1.65 11.27 3.40
C THR A 73 1.22 12.36 4.39
N GLU A 74 0.90 13.56 3.93
CA GLU A 74 0.37 14.65 4.77
C GLU A 74 -0.98 14.29 5.38
N ALA A 75 -1.85 13.56 4.67
CA ALA A 75 -3.10 13.06 5.23
C ALA A 75 -2.84 12.13 6.43
N ALA A 76 -1.87 11.22 6.34
CA ALA A 76 -1.47 10.39 7.48
C ALA A 76 -0.97 11.25 8.66
N CYS A 77 -0.15 12.29 8.39
CA CYS A 77 0.29 13.22 9.43
C CYS A 77 -0.89 13.97 10.08
N LYS A 78 -1.90 14.39 9.31
CA LYS A 78 -3.12 15.04 9.82
C LYS A 78 -3.95 14.11 10.71
N TYR A 79 -3.90 12.80 10.48
CA TYR A 79 -4.46 11.79 11.38
C TYR A 79 -3.61 11.52 12.64
N GLY A 80 -2.46 12.19 12.79
CA GLY A 80 -1.56 12.03 13.94
C GLY A 80 -0.53 10.90 13.81
N ALA A 81 -0.26 10.42 12.58
CA ALA A 81 0.73 9.38 12.37
C ALA A 81 2.15 9.85 12.78
N PHE A 82 2.82 9.05 13.60
CA PHE A 82 4.23 9.23 14.02
C PHE A 82 5.17 8.14 13.48
N GLY A 83 4.62 7.19 12.73
CA GLY A 83 5.32 6.04 12.14
C GLY A 83 4.39 5.30 11.17
N LEU A 84 4.85 4.17 10.63
CA LEU A 84 4.07 3.28 9.77
C LEU A 84 4.18 1.81 10.22
N PRO A 85 3.17 0.96 9.97
CA PRO A 85 1.91 1.28 9.30
C PRO A 85 0.92 2.03 10.23
N VAL A 86 0.00 2.77 9.62
CA VAL A 86 -1.20 3.29 10.28
C VAL A 86 -2.43 2.82 9.52
N THR A 87 -3.46 2.41 10.24
CA THR A 87 -4.79 2.12 9.72
C THR A 87 -5.76 3.15 10.28
N VAL A 88 -6.54 3.80 9.41
CA VAL A 88 -7.57 4.77 9.80
C VAL A 88 -8.93 4.15 9.51
N ALA A 89 -9.72 3.91 10.56
CA ALA A 89 -11.07 3.38 10.46
C ALA A 89 -12.09 4.50 10.71
N HIS A 90 -13.06 4.63 9.81
CA HIS A 90 -14.19 5.54 9.96
C HIS A 90 -15.44 4.70 10.27
N VAL A 91 -15.91 4.72 11.51
CA VAL A 91 -17.00 3.86 12.00
C VAL A 91 -17.99 4.71 12.79
N ASP A 92 -19.28 4.61 12.48
CA ASP A 92 -20.38 5.31 13.18
C ASP A 92 -20.13 6.82 13.39
N GLY A 93 -19.56 7.48 12.38
CA GLY A 93 -19.23 8.91 12.42
C GLY A 93 -18.00 9.26 13.24
N GLN A 94 -17.32 8.28 13.83
CA GLN A 94 -16.04 8.43 14.53
C GLN A 94 -14.88 8.03 13.63
N THR A 95 -13.70 8.58 13.93
CA THR A 95 -12.45 8.26 13.24
C THR A 95 -11.45 7.73 14.25
N HIS A 96 -10.95 6.52 14.02
CA HIS A 96 -9.96 5.86 14.85
C HIS A 96 -8.67 5.66 14.04
N MET A 97 -7.54 6.16 14.54
CA MET A 97 -6.22 5.90 13.98
C MET A 97 -5.50 4.87 14.84
N LEU A 98 -5.06 3.78 14.22
CA LEU A 98 -4.37 2.66 14.84
C LEU A 98 -2.96 2.55 14.24
N PHE A 99 -1.93 2.60 15.08
CA PHE A 99 -0.55 2.41 14.67
C PHE A 99 -0.11 0.96 14.90
N GLY A 100 0.64 0.40 13.94
CA GLY A 100 1.24 -0.93 14.03
C GLY A 100 0.44 -2.04 13.33
N SER A 101 1.08 -3.20 13.16
CA SER A 101 0.45 -4.41 12.61
C SER A 101 -0.24 -5.27 13.67
N ASP A 102 -0.09 -4.93 14.95
CA ASP A 102 -0.59 -5.68 16.12
C ASP A 102 -1.94 -5.17 16.64
N ARG A 103 -2.60 -4.24 15.93
CA ARG A 103 -3.89 -3.65 16.30
C ARG A 103 -5.09 -4.16 15.50
N MET A 104 -4.92 -5.21 14.71
CA MET A 104 -5.99 -5.73 13.84
C MET A 104 -7.14 -6.38 14.63
N GLU A 105 -6.87 -6.97 15.79
CA GLU A 105 -7.93 -7.46 16.70
C GLU A 105 -8.77 -6.31 17.27
N LEU A 106 -8.12 -5.20 17.66
CA LEU A 106 -8.81 -3.98 18.09
C LEU A 106 -9.62 -3.35 16.94
N LEU A 107 -9.08 -3.36 15.72
CA LEU A 107 -9.81 -2.92 14.53
C LEU A 107 -11.08 -3.76 14.31
N ALA A 108 -10.98 -5.09 14.40
CA ALA A 108 -12.14 -5.98 14.26
C ALA A 108 -13.21 -5.65 15.32
N HIS A 109 -12.81 -5.41 16.57
CA HIS A 109 -13.72 -4.97 17.63
C HIS A 109 -14.42 -3.64 17.29
N LEU A 110 -13.67 -2.63 16.82
CA LEU A 110 -14.24 -1.33 16.43
C LEU A 110 -15.23 -1.45 15.27
N LEU A 111 -14.97 -2.35 14.31
CA LEU A 111 -15.85 -2.61 13.17
C LEU A 111 -17.04 -3.51 13.50
N GLY A 112 -17.11 -4.08 14.71
CA GLY A 112 -18.10 -5.12 15.05
C GLY A 112 -17.89 -6.44 14.30
N GLU A 113 -16.70 -6.68 13.75
CA GLU A 113 -16.33 -7.87 13.00
C GLU A 113 -15.65 -8.92 13.90
N LYS A 114 -15.72 -10.19 13.50
CA LYS A 114 -15.07 -11.29 14.24
C LYS A 114 -13.59 -11.39 13.87
N TRP A 115 -12.70 -11.19 14.84
CA TRP A 115 -11.28 -11.50 14.67
C TRP A 115 -11.04 -13.02 14.59
N MET A 116 -10.36 -13.47 13.54
CA MET A 116 -10.05 -14.89 13.29
C MET A 116 -8.54 -15.16 13.23
N GLY A 117 -7.74 -14.30 13.85
CA GLY A 117 -6.28 -14.34 13.76
C GLY A 117 -5.73 -13.74 12.45
N PRO A 118 -4.40 -13.64 12.33
CA PRO A 118 -3.74 -12.98 11.20
C PRO A 118 -3.83 -13.76 9.88
N VAL A 119 -4.25 -15.02 9.93
CA VAL A 119 -4.46 -15.89 8.76
C VAL A 119 -5.86 -16.48 8.88
N PRO A 120 -6.91 -15.72 8.53
CA PRO A 120 -8.28 -16.18 8.69
C PRO A 120 -8.58 -17.35 7.73
N PRO A 121 -9.49 -18.28 8.09
CA PRO A 121 -9.91 -19.35 7.20
C PRO A 121 -10.64 -18.76 5.97
N GLY A 122 -10.37 -19.29 4.77
CA GLY A 122 -10.76 -18.70 3.49
C GLY A 122 -12.27 -18.59 3.19
N VAL A 123 -13.16 -18.94 4.12
CA VAL A 123 -14.62 -18.82 3.98
C VAL A 123 -15.16 -17.88 5.06
N GLY A 124 -15.79 -16.78 4.62
CA GLY A 124 -16.47 -15.85 5.53
C GLY A 124 -15.57 -14.83 6.23
N ALA A 125 -14.27 -14.83 5.95
CA ALA A 125 -13.35 -13.80 6.40
C ALA A 125 -13.70 -12.47 5.73
N LYS A 126 -14.09 -11.49 6.55
CA LYS A 126 -14.13 -10.08 6.18
C LYS A 126 -13.00 -9.41 6.95
N LEU A 127 -11.96 -9.04 6.20
CA LEU A 127 -10.79 -8.19 6.47
C LEU A 127 -9.59 -8.77 5.73
#